data_AF-A0A940Z3A6-F1
#
_entry.id   AF-A0A940Z3A6-F1
#
_cell.length_a   1.000
_cell.length_b   1.000
_cell.length_c   1.000
_cell.angle_alpha   90.00
_cell.angle_beta   90.00
_cell.angle_gamma   90.00
#
_symmetry.space_group_name_H-M   'P 1'
#
loop_
_entity.id
_entity.type
_entity.pdbx_description
1 polymer ?
#
loop_
_entity_poly.entity_id
_entity_poly.type
_entity_poly.pdbx_seq_one_letter_code
_entity_poly.pdbx_strand_id
1 'polypeptide(L)'
;MNPSRFFVYFVLAIFLVAGVIGCKPRIDTMAKAEKIFIKKVDKTAKKLDLNEDEIRKNFQEGGKEKKEALTRIKEEGMKENPDVQMMTSLLQGMLRNEAERLNKGFDLLLGFQSNLSDVQKKKLTDMISKHVKKWD
;
A
#
# COMPACT_ATOMS: atom_id res chain seq x y z
N MET A 1 -20.15 -4.87 -19.41
CA MET A 1 -19.49 -5.05 -18.09
C MET A 1 -18.59 -3.85 -17.84
N ASN A 2 -18.77 -3.13 -16.73
CA ASN A 2 -17.98 -1.92 -16.42
C ASN A 2 -16.54 -2.29 -16.07
N PRO A 3 -15.52 -1.82 -16.83
CA PRO A 3 -14.10 -2.14 -16.58
C PRO A 3 -13.61 -1.65 -15.22
N SER A 4 -14.26 -0.63 -14.65
CA SER A 4 -14.01 -0.08 -13.31
C SER A 4 -14.30 -1.09 -12.19
N ARG A 5 -15.29 -1.98 -12.35
CA ARG A 5 -15.58 -3.01 -11.34
C ARG A 5 -14.52 -4.12 -11.34
N PHE A 6 -13.97 -4.45 -12.50
CA PHE A 6 -12.97 -5.51 -12.65
C PHE A 6 -11.64 -5.18 -11.97
N PHE A 7 -11.23 -3.90 -12.03
CA PHE A 7 -10.02 -3.44 -11.36
C PHE A 7 -10.15 -3.42 -9.82
N VAL A 8 -11.33 -3.05 -9.32
CA VAL A 8 -11.65 -3.12 -7.88
C VAL A 8 -11.55 -4.57 -7.37
N TYR A 9 -12.09 -5.53 -8.13
CA TYR A 9 -11.95 -6.97 -7.81
C TYR A 9 -10.50 -7.46 -7.89
N PHE A 10 -9.71 -6.95 -8.83
CA PHE A 10 -8.29 -7.31 -8.98
C PHE A 10 -7.44 -6.84 -7.81
N VAL A 11 -7.64 -5.61 -7.33
CA VAL A 11 -6.94 -5.08 -6.16
C VAL A 11 -7.38 -5.80 -4.88
N LEU A 12 -8.71 -5.98 -4.68
CA LEU A 12 -9.25 -6.77 -3.57
C LEU A 12 -8.72 -8.20 -3.56
N ALA A 13 -8.57 -8.85 -4.72
CA ALA A 13 -8.00 -10.19 -4.82
C ALA A 13 -6.51 -10.24 -4.44
N ILE A 14 -5.70 -9.22 -4.78
CA ILE A 14 -4.30 -9.12 -4.31
C ILE A 14 -4.24 -9.00 -2.78
N PHE A 15 -5.15 -8.22 -2.18
CA PHE A 15 -5.24 -8.11 -0.72
C PHE A 15 -5.71 -9.39 -0.06
N LEU A 16 -6.67 -10.09 -0.65
CA LEU A 16 -7.18 -11.36 -0.14
C LEU A 16 -6.11 -12.47 -0.25
N VAL A 17 -5.39 -12.58 -1.38
CA VAL A 17 -4.30 -13.55 -1.53
C VAL A 17 -3.13 -13.26 -0.59
N ALA A 18 -2.83 -11.98 -0.32
CA ALA A 18 -1.83 -11.60 0.68
C ALA A 18 -2.30 -11.82 2.13
N GLY A 19 -3.62 -11.78 2.39
CA GLY A 19 -4.22 -11.93 3.71
C GLY A 19 -4.46 -13.38 4.15
N VAL A 20 -4.65 -14.31 3.21
CA VAL A 20 -5.04 -15.70 3.54
C VAL A 20 -3.83 -16.62 3.77
N ILE A 21 -2.63 -16.26 3.29
CA ILE A 21 -1.40 -17.02 3.56
C ILE A 21 -0.75 -16.50 4.86
N GLY A 22 -1.37 -16.85 5.99
CA GLY A 22 -0.75 -16.78 7.32
C GLY A 22 -1.57 -16.05 8.38
N CYS A 23 -2.34 -16.81 9.16
CA CYS A 23 -2.93 -16.38 10.44
C CYS A 23 -1.84 -15.90 11.42
N LYS A 24 -1.49 -14.61 11.33
CA LYS A 24 -1.03 -13.71 12.40
C LYS A 24 -0.60 -12.41 11.70
N PRO A 25 -1.25 -11.26 11.96
CA PRO A 25 -0.79 -9.99 11.43
C PRO A 25 0.52 -9.64 12.14
N ARG A 26 1.65 -10.11 11.60
CA ARG A 26 2.96 -9.59 11.97
C ARG A 26 3.10 -8.23 11.30
N ILE A 27 3.59 -7.24 12.03
CA ILE A 27 3.88 -5.89 11.52
C ILE A 27 4.78 -5.94 10.27
N ASP A 28 5.60 -6.98 10.15
CA ASP A 28 6.41 -7.29 8.96
C ASP A 28 5.59 -7.57 7.68
N THR A 29 4.38 -8.13 7.80
CA THR A 29 3.54 -8.49 6.65
C THR A 29 3.01 -7.25 5.94
N MET A 30 2.59 -6.22 6.70
CA MET A 30 2.14 -4.95 6.12
C MET A 30 3.29 -4.17 5.50
N ALA A 31 4.44 -4.07 6.16
CA ALA A 31 5.62 -3.42 5.60
C ALA A 31 6.11 -4.11 4.31
N LYS A 32 6.01 -5.45 4.25
CA LYS A 32 6.30 -6.22 3.04
C LYS A 32 5.26 -5.97 1.95
N ALA A 33 3.98 -5.86 2.30
CA ALA A 33 2.90 -5.53 1.36
C ALA A 33 3.10 -4.13 0.75
N GLU A 34 3.40 -3.12 1.58
CA GLU A 34 3.72 -1.76 1.15
C GLU A 34 4.92 -1.74 0.19
N LYS A 35 6.01 -2.46 0.53
CA LYS A 35 7.19 -2.57 -0.34
C LYS A 35 6.89 -3.25 -1.68
N ILE A 36 6.08 -4.31 -1.67
CA ILE A 36 5.65 -5.00 -2.91
C ILE A 36 4.78 -4.08 -3.75
N PHE A 37 3.86 -3.35 -3.10
CA PHE A 37 2.96 -2.41 -3.72
C PHE A 37 3.74 -1.30 -4.44
N ILE A 38 4.61 -0.58 -3.72
CA ILE A 38 5.46 0.49 -4.30
C ILE A 38 6.27 -0.06 -5.48
N LYS A 39 6.91 -1.23 -5.34
CA LYS A 39 7.68 -1.84 -6.43
C LYS A 39 6.83 -2.13 -7.68
N LYS A 40 5.56 -2.47 -7.50
CA LYS A 40 4.63 -2.73 -8.60
C LYS A 40 4.16 -1.43 -9.25
N VAL A 41 3.96 -0.36 -8.46
CA VAL A 41 3.69 0.99 -8.96
C VAL A 41 4.88 1.47 -9.80
N ASP A 42 6.11 1.50 -9.25
CA ASP A 42 7.36 1.89 -9.94
C ASP A 42 7.54 1.17 -11.28
N LYS A 43 7.31 -0.14 -11.29
CA LYS A 43 7.43 -0.94 -12.51
C LYS A 43 6.35 -0.62 -13.54
N THR A 44 5.16 -0.22 -13.10
CA THR A 44 4.02 0.08 -13.96
C THR A 44 4.13 1.49 -14.52
N ALA A 45 4.45 2.49 -13.70
CA ALA A 45 4.68 3.85 -14.14
C ALA A 45 5.83 3.92 -15.16
N LYS A 46 6.96 3.26 -14.88
CA LYS A 46 8.09 3.20 -15.84
C LYS A 46 7.71 2.57 -17.19
N LYS A 47 6.77 1.62 -17.21
CA LYS A 47 6.30 0.99 -18.45
C LYS A 47 5.28 1.82 -19.20
N LEU A 48 4.59 2.71 -18.50
CA LEU A 48 3.55 3.59 -19.04
C LEU A 48 4.04 5.03 -19.24
N ASP A 49 5.29 5.32 -18.86
CA ASP A 49 5.91 6.65 -18.87
C ASP A 49 5.11 7.68 -18.05
N LEU A 50 4.79 7.31 -16.81
CA LEU A 50 3.99 8.13 -15.89
C LEU A 50 4.86 8.76 -14.80
N ASN A 51 4.46 9.95 -14.37
CA ASN A 51 5.02 10.58 -13.18
C ASN A 51 4.34 10.00 -11.93
N GLU A 52 5.07 9.26 -11.10
CA GLU A 52 4.56 8.59 -9.89
C GLU A 52 5.00 9.25 -8.57
N ASP A 53 5.57 10.45 -8.66
CA ASP A 53 6.20 11.15 -7.53
C ASP A 53 5.26 11.32 -6.33
N GLU A 54 3.97 11.54 -6.58
CA GLU A 54 2.96 11.69 -5.52
C GLU A 54 2.71 10.38 -4.75
N ILE A 55 2.68 9.23 -5.44
CA ILE A 55 2.56 7.93 -4.78
C ILE A 55 3.81 7.67 -3.94
N ARG A 56 5.00 7.90 -4.51
CA ARG A 56 6.26 7.71 -3.81
C ARG A 56 6.34 8.59 -2.57
N LYS A 57 5.97 9.87 -2.67
CA LYS A 57 5.95 10.82 -1.54
C LYS A 57 4.98 10.35 -0.44
N ASN A 58 3.77 9.94 -0.81
CA ASN A 58 2.76 9.45 0.14
C ASN A 58 3.28 8.29 1.00
N PHE A 59 3.94 7.30 0.37
CA PHE A 59 4.51 6.16 1.10
C PHE A 59 5.80 6.50 1.86
N GLN A 60 6.63 7.42 1.36
CA GLN A 60 7.83 7.87 2.07
C GLN A 60 7.50 8.65 3.35
N GLU A 61 6.52 9.55 3.31
CA GLU A 61 6.08 10.31 4.48
C GLU A 61 5.52 9.38 5.56
N GLY A 62 4.67 8.43 5.16
CA GLY A 62 4.12 7.45 6.09
C GLY A 62 5.17 6.49 6.70
N GLY A 63 6.24 6.19 5.96
CA GLY A 63 7.37 5.42 6.49
C GLY A 63 8.13 6.17 7.59
N LYS A 64 8.24 7.51 7.48
CA LYS A 64 8.86 8.35 8.51
C LYS A 64 7.99 8.39 9.77
N GLU A 65 6.69 8.66 9.63
CA GLU A 65 5.75 8.68 10.75
C GLU A 65 5.73 7.35 11.53
N LYS A 66 5.73 6.23 10.81
CA LYS A 66 5.80 4.89 11.42
C LYS A 66 7.09 4.70 12.23
N LYS A 67 8.23 5.13 11.69
CA LYS A 67 9.52 5.03 12.38
C LYS A 67 9.57 5.89 13.63
N GLU A 68 9.04 7.11 13.56
CA GLU A 68 8.95 8.02 14.70
C GLU A 68 8.04 7.46 15.81
N ALA A 69 6.86 6.94 15.46
CA ALA A 69 5.94 6.33 16.41
C ALA A 69 6.56 5.09 17.09
N LEU A 70 7.24 4.21 16.33
CA LEU A 70 7.95 3.05 16.89
C LEU A 70 9.11 3.47 17.81
N THR A 71 9.83 4.53 17.45
CA THR A 71 10.91 5.08 18.29
C THR A 71 10.36 5.55 19.63
N ARG A 72 9.27 6.33 19.61
CA ARG A 72 8.62 6.81 20.85
C ARG A 72 8.06 5.69 21.71
N ILE A 73 7.46 4.67 21.11
CA ILE A 73 6.99 3.47 21.85
C ILE A 73 8.17 2.77 22.52
N LYS A 74 9.30 2.62 21.81
CA LYS A 74 10.50 1.98 22.34
C LYS A 74 11.10 2.79 23.50
N GLU A 75 11.21 4.11 23.35
CA GLU A 75 11.70 5.02 24.40
C GLU A 75 10.82 4.95 25.66
N GLU A 76 9.50 4.96 25.49
CA GLU A 76 8.55 4.84 26.60
C GLU A 76 8.65 3.48 27.31
N GLY A 77 8.76 2.39 26.54
CA GLY A 77 8.90 1.04 27.08
C GLY A 77 10.22 0.78 27.83
N MET A 78 11.21 1.67 27.69
CA MET A 78 12.50 1.58 28.38
C MET A 78 12.55 2.37 29.70
N LYS A 79 11.49 3.10 30.05
CA LYS A 79 11.41 3.84 31.32
C LYS A 79 11.18 2.88 32.49
N GLU A 80 11.57 3.32 33.69
CA GLU A 80 11.36 2.57 34.93
C GLU A 80 9.86 2.34 35.22
N ASN A 81 9.01 3.30 34.85
CA ASN A 81 7.55 3.20 34.90
C ASN A 81 6.96 3.53 33.50
N PRO A 82 6.80 2.53 32.61
CA PRO A 82 6.28 2.75 31.26
C PRO A 82 4.80 3.16 31.25
N ASP A 83 4.45 4.16 30.44
CA ASP A 83 3.05 4.50 30.16
C ASP A 83 2.46 3.60 29.06
N VAL A 84 1.75 2.55 29.49
CA VAL A 84 1.07 1.60 28.59
C VAL A 84 -0.03 2.26 27.76
N GLN A 85 -0.71 3.27 28.30
CA GLN A 85 -1.80 3.95 27.61
C GLN A 85 -1.26 4.82 26.47
N MET A 86 -0.16 5.53 26.71
CA MET A 86 0.56 6.29 25.68
C MET A 86 1.08 5.36 24.57
N MET A 87 1.78 4.27 24.92
CA MET A 87 2.30 3.32 23.93
C MET A 87 1.18 2.70 23.08
N THR A 88 0.06 2.33 23.72
CA THR A 88 -1.10 1.77 23.02
C THR A 88 -1.72 2.79 22.06
N SER A 89 -1.84 4.05 22.49
CA SER A 89 -2.38 5.13 21.65
C SER A 89 -1.50 5.41 20.43
N LEU A 90 -0.18 5.41 20.62
CA LEU A 90 0.79 5.56 19.52
C LEU A 90 0.70 4.38 18.53
N LEU A 91 0.54 3.15 19.02
CA LEU A 91 0.40 1.97 18.18
C LEU A 91 -0.90 2.00 17.38
N GLN A 92 -2.03 2.37 18.01
CA GLN A 92 -3.31 2.51 17.32
C GLN A 92 -3.26 3.60 16.24
N GLY A 93 -2.68 4.76 16.55
CA GLY A 93 -2.50 5.85 15.60
C GLY A 93 -1.68 5.42 14.38
N MET A 94 -0.56 4.71 14.62
CA MET A 94 0.29 4.16 13.57
C MET A 94 -0.47 3.24 12.62
N LEU A 95 -1.27 2.30 13.15
CA LEU A 95 -2.05 1.36 12.34
C LEU A 95 -3.14 2.06 11.53
N ARG A 96 -3.80 3.07 12.12
CA ARG A 96 -4.80 3.88 11.43
C ARG A 96 -4.19 4.66 10.27
N ASN A 97 -3.06 5.33 10.50
CA ASN A 97 -2.35 6.08 9.47
C ASN A 97 -1.87 5.16 8.33
N GLU A 98 -1.43 3.94 8.65
CA GLU A 98 -1.01 2.95 7.65
C GLU A 98 -2.18 2.51 6.76
N ALA A 99 -3.37 2.28 7.33
CA ALA A 99 -4.58 1.98 6.58
C ALA A 99 -5.03 3.15 5.69
N GLU A 100 -5.06 4.38 6.22
CA GLU A 100 -5.42 5.58 5.47
C GLU A 100 -4.46 5.84 4.31
N ARG A 101 -3.15 5.64 4.54
CA ARG A 101 -2.12 5.79 3.51
C ARG A 101 -2.28 4.80 2.36
N LEU A 102 -2.61 3.55 2.68
CA LEU A 102 -2.90 2.53 1.65
C LEU A 102 -4.11 2.95 0.80
N ASN A 103 -5.19 3.40 1.43
CA ASN A 103 -6.38 3.89 0.72
C ASN A 103 -6.04 5.07 -0.20
N LYS A 104 -5.30 6.06 0.29
CA LYS A 104 -4.83 7.19 -0.53
C LYS A 104 -3.94 6.74 -1.69
N GLY A 105 -3.11 5.71 -1.50
CA GLY A 105 -2.35 5.08 -2.57
C GLY A 105 -3.24 4.49 -3.67
N PHE A 106 -4.38 3.88 -3.31
CA PHE A 106 -5.37 3.41 -4.29
C PHE A 106 -6.06 4.55 -5.03
N ASP A 107 -6.45 5.59 -4.31
CA ASP A 107 -7.10 6.75 -4.93
C ASP A 107 -6.17 7.43 -5.94
N LEU A 108 -4.89 7.58 -5.60
CA LEU A 108 -3.87 8.10 -6.51
C LEU A 108 -3.72 7.21 -7.76
N LEU A 109 -3.73 5.88 -7.60
CA LEU A 109 -3.67 4.97 -8.76
C LEU A 109 -4.89 5.08 -9.67
N LEU A 110 -6.09 5.25 -9.10
CA LEU A 110 -7.30 5.47 -9.88
C LEU A 110 -7.24 6.82 -10.62
N GLY A 111 -6.72 7.87 -9.97
CA GLY A 111 -6.44 9.16 -10.59
C GLY A 111 -5.42 9.07 -11.73
N PHE A 112 -4.38 8.25 -11.59
CA PHE A 112 -3.44 7.99 -12.68
C PHE A 112 -4.12 7.30 -13.86
N GLN A 113 -4.98 6.30 -13.60
CA GLN A 113 -5.70 5.59 -14.65
C GLN A 113 -6.59 6.54 -15.49
N SER A 114 -7.27 7.51 -14.86
CA SER A 114 -8.12 8.46 -15.58
C SER A 114 -7.32 9.34 -16.55
N ASN A 115 -6.05 9.60 -16.24
CA ASN A 115 -5.16 10.46 -17.03
C ASN A 115 -4.41 9.71 -18.13
N LEU A 116 -4.61 8.40 -18.28
CA LEU A 116 -3.97 7.61 -19.33
C LEU A 116 -4.61 7.85 -20.71
N SER A 117 -3.77 7.94 -21.74
CA SER A 117 -4.21 7.81 -23.14
C SER A 117 -4.79 6.42 -23.41
N ASP A 118 -5.58 6.27 -24.48
CA ASP A 118 -6.17 4.97 -24.84
C ASP A 118 -5.11 3.90 -25.12
N VAL A 119 -3.97 4.30 -25.69
CA VAL A 119 -2.81 3.41 -25.91
C VAL A 119 -2.24 2.93 -24.58
N GLN A 120 -2.06 3.83 -23.60
CA GLN A 120 -1.59 3.47 -22.26
C GLN A 120 -2.61 2.64 -21.48
N LYS A 121 -3.92 2.93 -21.60
CA LYS A 121 -5.01 2.14 -20.99
C LYS A 121 -5.02 0.70 -21.52
N LYS A 122 -4.86 0.53 -22.83
CA LYS A 122 -4.78 -0.80 -23.46
C LYS A 122 -3.54 -1.56 -22.96
N LYS A 123 -2.39 -0.90 -22.89
CA LYS A 123 -1.14 -1.49 -22.37
C LYS A 123 -1.26 -1.88 -20.88
N LEU A 124 -1.88 -1.04 -20.06
CA LEU A 124 -2.16 -1.34 -18.65
C LEU A 124 -3.09 -2.56 -18.52
N THR A 125 -4.16 -2.60 -19.31
CA THR A 125 -5.12 -3.72 -19.34
C THR A 125 -4.45 -5.04 -19.74
N ASP A 126 -3.57 -5.01 -20.73
CA ASP A 126 -2.77 -6.17 -21.14
C ASP A 126 -1.81 -6.63 -20.05
N MET A 127 -1.16 -5.69 -19.34
CA MET A 127 -0.27 -6.00 -18.23
C MET A 127 -1.02 -6.67 -17.08
N ILE A 128 -2.21 -6.17 -16.73
CA ILE A 128 -3.08 -6.75 -15.71
C ILE A 128 -3.51 -8.15 -16.15
N SER A 129 -4.02 -8.29 -17.37
CA SER A 129 -4.49 -9.58 -17.92
C SER A 129 -3.39 -10.63 -17.94
N LYS A 130 -2.17 -10.26 -18.36
CA LYS A 130 -0.99 -11.15 -18.33
C LYS A 130 -0.57 -11.52 -16.91
N HIS A 131 -0.88 -10.70 -15.91
CA HIS A 131 -0.55 -11.01 -14.52
C HIS A 131 -1.59 -11.95 -13.90
N VAL A 132 -2.88 -11.68 -14.12
CA VAL A 132 -4.01 -12.53 -13.65
C VAL A 132 -3.89 -13.94 -14.21
N LYS A 133 -3.55 -14.09 -15.50
CA LYS A 133 -3.34 -15.40 -16.14
C LYS A 133 -2.23 -16.27 -15.51
N LYS A 134 -1.45 -15.74 -14.57
CA LYS A 134 -0.40 -16.49 -13.85
C LYS A 134 -0.83 -16.89 -12.44
N TRP A 135 -2.10 -16.66 -12.09
CA TRP A 135 -2.67 -17.02 -10.80
C TRP A 135 -3.39 -18.37 -10.84
N ASP A 136 -3.68 -18.87 -12.04
CA ASP A 136 -3.90 -20.30 -12.31
C ASP A 136 -2.56 -21.05 -12.23
#